data_AF-A0A1L7BD02-F1
#
_entry.id   AF-A0A1L7BD02-F1
#
_cell.length_a   1.000
_cell.length_b   1.000
_cell.length_c   1.000
_cell.angle_alpha   90.00
_cell.angle_beta   90.00
_cell.angle_gamma   90.00
#
_symmetry.space_group_name_H-M   'P 1'
#
loop_
_entity.id
_entity.type
_entity.pdbx_description
1 polymer ?
#
loop_
_entity_poly.entity_id
_entity_poly.type
_entity_poly.pdbx_seq_one_letter_code
_entity_poly.pdbx_strand_id
1 'polypeptide(L)'
;MYIKMFGKYGIYLKDEKILLNSKKAEYILYYLILNVKRKIFVNEILDLFFEGYDKIYSRKNLNTLLYMIRKGLNITKDDLKIEKNMIFLNPRKLKCDYLEFQKLMEKKPSNDVLQKITQLYSGELLSGLDFDWIMPFRKLCEMQILLMTQQLKLPNNFEITNLPTRNEISMELAIKLIALDKKRRNPMFYPILLKTKEDINEKIRKSDFYVRLSQNSYLVLFETGDSNIEALKNILKFRFNNIEIVKEI
;
A
#
# COMPACT_ATOMS: atom_id res chain seq x y z
N MET A 1 -23.56 -0.07 -5.42
CA MET A 1 -22.36 0.16 -6.23
C MET A 1 -21.14 -0.36 -5.49
N TYR A 2 -20.21 -0.95 -6.22
CA TYR A 2 -18.97 -1.56 -5.73
C TYR A 2 -17.81 -1.18 -6.64
N ILE A 3 -16.64 -0.87 -6.09
CA ILE A 3 -15.44 -0.52 -6.84
C ILE A 3 -14.48 -1.71 -6.75
N LYS A 4 -14.27 -2.38 -7.88
CA LYS A 4 -13.31 -3.47 -7.98
C LYS A 4 -11.98 -2.93 -8.49
N MET A 5 -10.91 -3.19 -7.76
CA MET A 5 -9.55 -2.79 -8.08
C MET A 5 -8.62 -3.99 -8.22
N PHE A 6 -8.92 -5.19 -7.69
CA PHE A 6 -8.10 -6.38 -7.94
C PHE A 6 -8.58 -7.15 -9.16
N GLY A 7 -7.66 -7.59 -10.02
CA GLY A 7 -7.96 -8.26 -11.27
C GLY A 7 -8.67 -7.32 -12.26
N LYS A 8 -9.81 -7.76 -12.82
CA LYS A 8 -10.61 -6.94 -13.75
C LYS A 8 -11.27 -5.77 -13.02
N TYR A 9 -10.60 -4.63 -13.05
CA TYR A 9 -11.02 -3.43 -12.35
C TYR A 9 -12.26 -2.77 -12.99
N GLY A 10 -12.97 -1.97 -12.21
CA GLY A 10 -14.10 -1.18 -12.66
C GLY A 10 -15.04 -0.80 -11.53
N ILE A 11 -16.06 -0.02 -11.87
CA ILE A 11 -17.16 0.33 -10.97
C ILE A 11 -18.38 -0.49 -11.39
N TYR A 12 -19.06 -1.12 -10.42
CA TYR A 12 -20.14 -2.06 -10.66
C TYR A 12 -21.41 -1.66 -9.90
N LEU A 13 -22.57 -1.78 -10.53
CA LEU A 13 -23.87 -1.64 -9.91
C LEU A 13 -24.69 -2.91 -10.18
N LYS A 14 -25.01 -3.68 -9.13
CA LYS A 14 -25.68 -4.98 -9.28
C LYS A 14 -24.98 -5.88 -10.32
N ASP A 15 -23.65 -5.99 -10.19
CA ASP A 15 -22.76 -6.78 -11.06
C ASP A 15 -22.59 -6.28 -12.51
N GLU A 16 -23.30 -5.23 -12.92
CA GLU A 16 -23.07 -4.56 -14.19
C GLU A 16 -21.97 -3.52 -14.07
N LYS A 17 -20.96 -3.60 -14.95
CA LYS A 17 -19.90 -2.59 -15.02
C LYS A 17 -20.48 -1.28 -15.55
N ILE A 18 -20.39 -0.23 -14.74
CA ILE A 18 -20.73 1.14 -15.15
C ILE A 18 -19.47 1.90 -15.52
N LEU A 19 -19.60 2.81 -16.49
CA LEU A 19 -18.52 3.70 -16.89
C LEU A 19 -18.79 5.08 -16.30
N LEU A 20 -17.75 5.70 -15.74
CA LEU A 20 -17.78 7.14 -15.55
C LEU A 20 -17.72 7.82 -16.91
N ASN A 21 -18.33 9.00 -17.02
CA ASN A 21 -18.31 9.81 -18.25
C ASN A 21 -16.89 10.28 -18.66
N SER A 22 -15.85 9.93 -17.91
CA SER A 22 -14.46 10.23 -18.20
C SER A 22 -13.53 9.16 -17.61
N LYS A 23 -12.67 8.58 -18.44
CA LYS A 23 -11.58 7.69 -17.98
C LYS A 23 -10.62 8.41 -17.03
N LYS A 24 -10.35 9.70 -17.27
CA LYS A 24 -9.50 10.52 -16.39
C LYS A 24 -10.14 10.68 -15.01
N ALA A 25 -11.47 10.82 -14.93
CA ALA A 25 -12.18 10.83 -13.64
C ALA A 25 -12.04 9.48 -12.91
N GLU A 26 -12.12 8.36 -13.64
CA GLU A 26 -11.93 7.02 -13.08
C GLU A 26 -10.50 6.80 -12.54
N TYR A 27 -9.47 7.21 -13.29
CA TYR A 27 -8.09 7.11 -12.82
C TYR A 27 -7.80 8.03 -11.62
N ILE A 28 -8.35 9.25 -11.61
CA ILE A 28 -8.28 10.13 -10.43
C ILE A 28 -8.96 9.44 -9.24
N LEU A 29 -10.13 8.83 -9.40
CA LEU A 29 -10.80 8.10 -8.32
C LEU A 29 -9.90 6.99 -7.76
N TYR A 30 -9.29 6.16 -8.61
CA TYR A 30 -8.37 5.11 -8.17
C TYR A 30 -7.18 5.68 -7.41
N TYR A 31 -6.58 6.75 -7.93
CA TYR A 31 -5.48 7.43 -7.25
C TYR A 31 -5.90 7.91 -5.85
N LEU A 32 -7.07 8.53 -5.73
CA LEU A 32 -7.61 8.99 -4.44
C LEU A 32 -7.85 7.82 -3.47
N ILE A 33 -8.37 6.69 -3.96
CA ILE A 33 -8.59 5.48 -3.14
C ILE A 33 -7.28 4.90 -2.63
N LEU A 34 -6.27 4.75 -3.51
CA LEU A 34 -4.96 4.22 -3.12
C LEU A 34 -4.26 5.10 -2.08
N ASN A 35 -4.51 6.40 -2.12
CA ASN A 35 -3.88 7.40 -1.25
C ASN A 35 -4.79 7.89 -0.11
N VAL A 36 -5.90 7.21 0.19
CA VAL A 36 -6.92 7.69 1.14
C VAL A 36 -6.42 7.88 2.58
N LYS A 37 -5.31 7.25 2.95
CA LYS A 37 -4.70 7.36 4.29
C LYS A 37 -3.81 8.60 4.46
N ARG A 38 -3.57 9.38 3.41
CA ARG A 38 -2.75 10.60 3.46
C ARG A 38 -3.50 11.81 2.91
N LYS A 39 -2.92 12.99 3.15
CA LYS A 39 -3.37 14.23 2.49
C LYS A 39 -2.95 14.19 1.01
N ILE A 40 -3.89 14.56 0.15
CA ILE A 40 -3.68 14.69 -1.29
C ILE A 40 -3.85 16.16 -1.65
N PHE A 41 -2.81 16.76 -2.20
CA PHE A 41 -2.86 18.17 -2.60
C PHE A 41 -3.42 18.30 -4.01
N VAL A 42 -4.11 19.42 -4.28
CA VAL A 42 -4.64 19.69 -5.63
C VAL A 42 -3.50 19.70 -6.65
N ASN A 43 -2.39 20.39 -6.36
CA ASN A 43 -1.25 20.49 -7.29
C ASN A 43 -0.71 19.11 -7.67
N GLU A 44 -0.65 18.17 -6.73
CA GLU A 44 -0.22 16.80 -6.99
C GLU A 44 -1.09 16.10 -8.05
N ILE A 45 -2.41 16.32 -8.03
CA ILE A 45 -3.32 15.79 -9.07
C ILE A 45 -3.15 16.54 -10.39
N LEU A 46 -2.91 17.85 -10.35
CA LEU A 46 -2.69 18.64 -11.57
C LEU A 46 -1.40 18.20 -12.26
N ASP A 47 -0.31 18.06 -11.52
CA ASP A 47 0.98 17.63 -12.05
C ASP A 47 0.88 16.21 -12.63
N LEU A 48 0.14 15.30 -11.98
CA LEU A 48 0.04 13.91 -12.41
C LEU A 48 -0.93 13.67 -13.58
N PHE A 49 -2.06 14.41 -13.65
CA PHE A 49 -3.13 14.13 -14.63
C PHE A 49 -3.34 15.24 -15.66
N PHE A 50 -2.67 16.39 -15.50
CA PHE A 50 -2.80 17.58 -16.34
C PHE A 50 -1.44 18.17 -16.73
N GLU A 51 -0.41 17.34 -16.81
CA GLU A 51 0.89 17.75 -17.35
C GLU A 51 0.72 18.38 -18.75
N GLY A 52 1.38 19.52 -18.96
CA GLY A 52 1.31 20.29 -20.21
C GLY A 52 0.08 21.20 -20.40
N TYR A 53 -0.87 21.20 -19.46
CA TYR A 53 -2.05 22.09 -19.52
C TYR A 53 -1.88 23.37 -18.69
N ASP A 54 -2.55 24.44 -19.11
CA ASP A 54 -2.63 25.69 -18.34
C ASP A 54 -3.23 25.49 -16.94
N LYS A 55 -2.69 26.17 -15.92
CA LYS A 55 -3.08 26.00 -14.52
C LYS A 55 -4.54 26.34 -14.24
N ILE A 56 -5.08 27.39 -14.86
CA ILE A 56 -6.47 27.82 -14.66
C ILE A 56 -7.41 26.78 -15.29
N TYR A 57 -7.08 26.34 -16.51
CA TYR A 57 -7.80 25.28 -17.20
C TYR A 57 -7.82 23.98 -16.38
N SER A 58 -6.65 23.53 -15.92
CA SER A 58 -6.48 22.28 -15.16
C SER A 58 -7.28 22.29 -13.85
N ARG A 59 -7.29 23.41 -13.12
CA ARG A 59 -8.11 23.55 -11.89
C ARG A 59 -9.61 23.50 -12.16
N LYS A 60 -10.09 24.20 -13.19
CA LYS A 60 -11.51 24.17 -13.56
C LYS A 60 -11.93 22.75 -13.96
N ASN A 61 -11.10 22.08 -14.76
CA ASN A 61 -11.37 20.72 -15.23
C ASN A 61 -11.32 19.69 -14.09
N LEU A 62 -10.38 19.83 -13.14
CA LEU A 62 -10.36 18.97 -11.95
C LEU A 62 -11.67 19.03 -11.16
N ASN A 63 -12.24 20.22 -10.93
CA ASN A 63 -13.53 20.36 -10.24
C ASN A 63 -14.66 19.63 -10.98
N THR A 64 -14.67 19.72 -12.31
CA THR A 64 -15.61 18.98 -13.17
C THR A 64 -15.44 17.48 -13.03
N LEU A 65 -14.20 16.96 -13.06
CA LEU A 65 -13.94 15.52 -12.88
C LEU A 65 -14.35 15.03 -11.49
N LEU A 66 -14.08 15.80 -10.42
CA LEU A 66 -14.55 15.46 -9.07
C LEU A 66 -16.08 15.47 -8.97
N TYR A 67 -16.75 16.39 -9.68
CA TYR A 67 -18.22 16.36 -9.79
C TYR A 67 -18.72 15.11 -10.52
N MET A 68 -18.07 14.70 -11.62
CA MET A 68 -18.41 13.47 -12.33
C MET A 68 -18.25 12.23 -11.45
N ILE A 69 -17.17 12.16 -10.65
CA ILE A 69 -16.96 11.10 -9.66
C ILE A 69 -18.11 11.09 -8.66
N ARG A 70 -18.45 12.25 -8.06
CA ARG A 70 -19.56 12.34 -7.09
C ARG A 70 -20.87 11.82 -7.67
N LYS A 71 -21.21 12.26 -8.88
CA LYS A 71 -22.44 11.86 -9.58
C LYS A 71 -22.44 10.36 -9.90
N GLY A 72 -21.34 9.85 -10.46
CA GLY A 72 -21.21 8.43 -10.82
C GLY A 72 -21.20 7.51 -9.61
N LEU A 73 -20.68 7.99 -8.47
CA LEU A 73 -20.66 7.25 -7.22
C LEU A 73 -21.90 7.44 -6.34
N ASN A 74 -22.80 8.35 -6.72
CA ASN A 74 -23.92 8.80 -5.89
C ASN A 74 -23.49 9.20 -4.46
N ILE A 75 -22.42 9.98 -4.36
CA ILE A 75 -21.88 10.52 -3.10
C ILE A 75 -22.00 12.05 -3.08
N THR A 76 -21.97 12.64 -1.87
CA THR A 76 -22.18 14.07 -1.70
C THR A 76 -20.91 14.89 -1.87
N LYS A 77 -21.04 16.23 -1.85
CA LYS A 77 -19.88 17.14 -1.82
C LYS A 77 -19.04 16.95 -0.55
N ASP A 78 -19.64 16.59 0.57
CA ASP A 78 -18.90 16.37 1.82
C ASP A 78 -18.07 15.09 1.78
N ASP A 79 -18.49 14.11 0.98
CA ASP A 79 -17.77 12.85 0.78
C ASP A 79 -16.61 12.97 -0.22
N LEU A 80 -16.66 13.96 -1.12
CA LEU A 80 -15.56 14.27 -2.05
C LEU A 80 -15.49 15.77 -2.34
N LYS A 81 -14.51 16.47 -1.74
CA LYS A 81 -14.35 17.92 -1.88
C LYS A 81 -12.89 18.35 -1.99
N ILE A 82 -12.73 19.56 -2.53
CA ILE A 82 -11.52 20.35 -2.34
C ILE A 82 -11.75 21.29 -1.16
N GLU A 83 -10.86 21.27 -0.18
CA GLU A 83 -10.85 22.19 0.95
C GLU A 83 -9.40 22.59 1.26
N LYS A 84 -9.13 23.90 1.36
CA LYS A 84 -7.77 24.45 1.61
C LYS A 84 -6.67 23.82 0.73
N ASN A 85 -6.92 23.72 -0.58
CA ASN A 85 -6.02 23.12 -1.57
C ASN A 85 -5.70 21.62 -1.38
N MET A 86 -6.50 20.91 -0.58
CA MET A 86 -6.43 19.47 -0.38
C MET A 86 -7.71 18.81 -0.91
N ILE A 87 -7.57 17.61 -1.48
CA ILE A 87 -8.68 16.79 -1.90
C ILE A 87 -8.98 15.79 -0.79
N PHE A 88 -10.23 15.80 -0.33
CA PHE A 88 -10.74 14.89 0.67
C PHE A 88 -11.68 13.91 0.02
N LEU A 89 -11.47 12.62 0.29
CA LEU A 89 -12.36 11.52 -0.08
C LEU A 89 -12.73 10.79 1.21
N ASN A 90 -14.03 10.61 1.47
CA ASN A 90 -14.53 9.86 2.61
C ASN A 90 -14.61 8.35 2.27
N PRO A 91 -13.67 7.51 2.75
CA PRO A 91 -13.66 6.10 2.40
C PRO A 91 -14.85 5.33 2.97
N ARG A 92 -15.54 5.84 3.99
CA ARG A 92 -16.66 5.13 4.64
C ARG A 92 -17.88 5.00 3.73
N LYS A 93 -18.00 5.85 2.71
CA LYS A 93 -19.08 5.79 1.71
C LYS A 93 -18.74 4.91 0.51
N LEU A 94 -17.52 4.37 0.44
CA LEU A 94 -17.08 3.55 -0.66
C LEU A 94 -17.16 2.07 -0.27
N LYS A 95 -17.75 1.26 -1.14
CA LYS A 95 -17.60 -0.20 -1.13
C LYS A 95 -16.53 -0.54 -2.16
N CYS A 96 -15.40 -1.08 -1.70
CA CYS A 96 -14.21 -1.26 -2.53
C CYS A 96 -13.36 -2.42 -2.01
N ASP A 97 -13.03 -3.36 -2.89
CA ASP A 97 -12.20 -4.53 -2.56
C ASP A 97 -10.84 -4.15 -1.98
N TYR A 98 -10.16 -3.15 -2.53
CA TYR A 98 -8.87 -2.66 -2.02
C TYR A 98 -8.99 -2.09 -0.61
N LEU A 99 -10.03 -1.31 -0.33
CA LEU A 99 -10.25 -0.76 1.02
C LEU A 99 -10.62 -1.83 2.03
N GLU A 100 -11.40 -2.84 1.61
CA GLU A 100 -11.73 -4.01 2.43
C GLU A 100 -10.51 -4.87 2.71
N PHE A 101 -9.69 -5.13 1.68
CA PHE A 101 -8.41 -5.82 1.78
C PHE A 101 -7.46 -5.11 2.75
N GLN A 102 -7.28 -3.79 2.63
CA GLN A 102 -6.42 -3.02 3.53
C GLN A 102 -6.91 -3.08 4.99
N LYS A 103 -8.23 -3.14 5.25
CA LYS A 103 -8.78 -3.33 6.60
C LYS A 103 -8.52 -4.75 7.13
N LEU A 104 -8.58 -5.77 6.27
CA LEU A 104 -8.27 -7.15 6.66
C LEU A 104 -6.79 -7.32 6.98
N MET A 105 -5.91 -6.65 6.24
CA MET A 105 -4.46 -6.64 6.47
C MET A 105 -4.06 -5.94 7.79
N GLU A 106 -4.95 -5.14 8.39
CA GLU A 106 -4.74 -4.57 9.73
C GLU A 106 -5.18 -5.50 10.87
N LYS A 107 -5.85 -6.63 10.57
CA LYS A 107 -6.29 -7.60 11.57
C LYS A 107 -5.20 -8.61 11.87
N LYS A 108 -5.24 -9.20 13.07
CA LYS A 108 -4.41 -10.35 13.43
C LYS A 108 -4.64 -11.49 12.41
N PRO A 109 -3.58 -12.08 11.82
CA PRO A 109 -3.74 -13.16 10.86
C PRO A 109 -4.46 -14.38 11.44
N SER A 110 -5.40 -14.89 10.66
CA SER A 110 -6.19 -16.09 10.95
C SER A 110 -6.68 -16.71 9.66
N ASN A 111 -7.13 -17.97 9.70
CA ASN A 111 -7.68 -18.65 8.52
C ASN A 111 -8.92 -17.92 7.96
N ASP A 112 -9.78 -17.34 8.81
CA ASP A 112 -10.94 -16.53 8.37
C ASP A 112 -10.51 -15.26 7.64
N VAL A 113 -9.50 -14.56 8.16
CA VAL A 113 -8.96 -13.35 7.53
C VAL A 113 -8.35 -13.69 6.17
N LEU A 114 -7.58 -14.77 6.10
CA LEU A 114 -7.00 -15.23 4.85
C LEU A 114 -8.08 -15.60 3.83
N GLN A 115 -9.09 -16.39 4.22
CA GLN A 115 -10.18 -16.78 3.33
C GLN A 115 -10.87 -15.55 2.72
N LYS A 116 -11.14 -14.52 3.52
CA LYS A 116 -11.72 -13.26 3.03
C LYS A 116 -10.77 -12.52 2.07
N ILE A 117 -9.48 -12.47 2.36
CA ILE A 117 -8.49 -11.87 1.45
C ILE A 117 -8.44 -12.60 0.11
N THR A 118 -8.49 -13.93 0.11
CA THR A 118 -8.45 -14.73 -1.12
C THR A 118 -9.69 -14.52 -2.01
N GLN A 119 -10.83 -14.19 -1.41
CA GLN A 119 -12.04 -13.82 -2.15
C GLN A 119 -11.94 -12.43 -2.77
N LEU A 120 -11.27 -11.48 -2.11
CA LEU A 120 -11.10 -10.11 -2.58
C LEU A 120 -9.97 -9.97 -3.62
N TYR A 121 -8.83 -10.61 -3.37
CA TYR A 121 -7.64 -10.53 -4.22
C TYR A 121 -7.78 -11.45 -5.44
N SER A 122 -8.61 -11.03 -6.38
CA SER A 122 -8.90 -11.79 -7.60
C SER A 122 -7.87 -11.62 -8.73
N GLY A 123 -6.71 -11.02 -8.43
CA GLY A 123 -5.62 -10.77 -9.38
C GLY A 123 -4.87 -9.48 -9.07
N GLU A 124 -3.96 -9.11 -9.95
CA GLU A 124 -3.13 -7.90 -9.84
C GLU A 124 -3.99 -6.63 -9.63
N LEU A 125 -3.53 -5.73 -8.77
CA LEU A 125 -4.18 -4.44 -8.52
C LEU A 125 -4.21 -3.57 -9.78
N LEU A 126 -5.40 -3.18 -10.23
CA LEU A 126 -5.66 -2.38 -11.43
C LEU A 126 -5.01 -3.00 -12.67
N SER A 127 -5.18 -4.32 -12.84
CA SER A 127 -4.51 -5.08 -13.90
C SER A 127 -4.71 -4.46 -15.28
N GLY A 128 -3.62 -4.39 -16.05
CA GLY A 128 -3.59 -3.78 -17.39
C GLY A 128 -3.44 -2.24 -17.41
N LEU A 129 -3.31 -1.59 -16.25
CA LEU A 129 -2.93 -0.17 -16.18
C LEU A 129 -1.45 0.00 -15.79
N ASP A 130 -0.63 0.50 -16.71
CA ASP A 130 0.83 0.60 -16.50
C ASP A 130 1.26 2.00 -16.08
N PHE A 131 0.51 2.61 -15.16
CA PHE A 131 0.88 3.90 -14.60
C PHE A 131 1.91 3.75 -13.47
N ASP A 132 2.97 4.55 -13.48
CA ASP A 132 4.05 4.52 -12.48
C ASP A 132 3.54 4.67 -11.04
N TRP A 133 2.48 5.46 -10.83
CA TRP A 133 1.89 5.65 -9.51
C TRP A 133 1.13 4.44 -8.98
N ILE A 134 0.79 3.44 -9.81
CA ILE A 134 0.14 2.19 -9.41
C ILE A 134 1.16 1.17 -8.90
N MET A 135 2.32 1.09 -9.54
CA MET A 135 3.32 0.04 -9.30
C MET A 135 3.70 -0.15 -7.82
N PRO A 136 3.90 0.91 -7.02
CA PRO A 136 4.22 0.76 -5.61
C PRO A 136 3.10 0.07 -4.81
N PHE A 137 1.83 0.29 -5.16
CA PHE A 137 0.68 -0.30 -4.47
C PHE A 137 0.46 -1.77 -4.86
N ARG A 138 0.75 -2.15 -6.12
CA ARG A 138 0.75 -3.56 -6.55
C ARG A 138 1.72 -4.38 -5.71
N LYS A 139 2.98 -3.95 -5.69
CA LYS A 139 4.06 -4.58 -4.91
C LYS A 139 3.71 -4.67 -3.42
N LEU A 140 3.08 -3.63 -2.86
CA LEU A 140 2.64 -3.63 -1.47
C LEU A 140 1.57 -4.71 -1.21
N CYS A 141 0.56 -4.83 -2.07
CA CYS A 141 -0.49 -5.84 -1.89
C CYS A 141 0.06 -7.26 -1.98
N GLU A 142 0.93 -7.53 -2.96
CA GLU A 142 1.60 -8.82 -3.13
C GLU A 142 2.40 -9.19 -1.88
N MET A 143 3.17 -8.24 -1.35
CA MET A 143 3.99 -8.44 -0.16
C MET A 143 3.12 -8.66 1.10
N GLN A 144 2.02 -7.92 1.26
CA GLN A 144 1.10 -8.11 2.39
C GLN A 144 0.48 -9.51 2.39
N ILE A 145 0.13 -10.04 1.21
CA ILE A 145 -0.38 -11.41 1.07
C ILE A 145 0.70 -12.44 1.45
N LEU A 146 1.92 -12.24 0.96
CA LEU A 146 3.05 -13.12 1.30
C LEU A 146 3.26 -13.21 2.80
N LEU A 147 3.35 -12.06 3.48
CA LEU A 147 3.53 -12.00 4.93
C LEU A 147 2.43 -12.76 5.67
N MET A 148 1.18 -12.56 5.29
CA MET A 148 0.05 -13.20 5.94
C MET A 148 0.08 -14.73 5.78
N THR A 149 0.38 -15.22 4.58
CA THR A 149 0.48 -16.67 4.31
C THR A 149 1.62 -17.32 5.10
N GLN A 150 2.77 -16.64 5.21
CA GLN A 150 3.92 -17.11 5.99
C GLN A 150 3.63 -17.17 7.50
N GLN A 151 2.91 -16.19 8.04
CA GLN A 151 2.53 -16.17 9.46
C GLN A 151 1.59 -17.34 9.83
N LEU A 152 0.77 -17.80 8.90
CA LEU A 152 -0.16 -18.91 9.11
C LEU A 152 0.46 -20.30 8.89
N LYS A 153 1.76 -20.39 8.54
CA LYS A 153 2.48 -21.66 8.24
C LYS A 153 1.73 -22.57 7.25
N LEU A 154 0.96 -21.99 6.34
CA LEU A 154 0.22 -22.77 5.35
C LEU A 154 1.19 -23.37 4.33
N PRO A 155 0.93 -24.59 3.82
CA PRO A 155 1.71 -25.14 2.71
C PRO A 155 1.65 -24.19 1.50
N ASN A 156 2.76 -24.12 0.75
CA ASN A 156 3.05 -23.23 -0.39
C ASN A 156 2.05 -23.29 -1.57
N ASN A 157 0.83 -23.81 -1.39
CA ASN A 157 -0.18 -23.95 -2.44
C ASN A 157 -0.74 -22.60 -2.93
N PHE A 158 -0.28 -21.47 -2.38
CA PHE A 158 -0.24 -20.22 -3.12
C PHE A 158 1.02 -20.22 -3.97
N GLU A 159 0.94 -20.82 -5.16
CA GLU A 159 1.98 -20.68 -6.18
C GLU A 159 1.98 -19.24 -6.72
N ILE A 160 2.53 -18.31 -5.94
CA ILE A 160 3.05 -17.06 -6.47
C ILE A 160 4.49 -17.36 -6.86
N THR A 161 4.66 -17.88 -8.07
CA THR A 161 5.88 -18.53 -8.58
C THR A 161 7.13 -17.63 -8.68
N ASN A 162 7.11 -16.41 -8.17
CA ASN A 162 8.22 -15.46 -8.26
C ASN A 162 8.37 -14.52 -7.04
N LEU A 163 7.94 -14.92 -5.84
CA LEU A 163 8.23 -14.15 -4.62
C LEU A 163 9.49 -14.66 -3.91
N PRO A 164 10.36 -13.77 -3.38
CA PRO A 164 11.50 -14.20 -2.60
C PRO A 164 11.01 -14.89 -1.33
N THR A 165 11.29 -16.19 -1.24
CA THR A 165 11.10 -17.05 -0.06
C THR A 165 12.07 -16.71 1.08
N ARG A 166 12.95 -15.74 0.85
CA ARG A 166 13.90 -15.19 1.82
C ARG A 166 13.41 -13.81 2.24
N ASN A 167 13.54 -13.51 3.53
CA ASN A 167 13.32 -12.16 4.08
C ASN A 167 14.26 -11.11 3.46
N GLU A 168 15.27 -11.57 2.71
CA GLU A 168 16.14 -10.74 1.89
C GLU A 168 15.37 -10.15 0.70
N ILE A 169 15.28 -8.82 0.65
CA ILE A 169 14.68 -8.05 -0.42
C ILE A 169 15.73 -7.18 -1.12
N SER A 170 15.43 -6.73 -2.35
CA SER A 170 16.33 -5.82 -3.06
C SER A 170 16.32 -4.42 -2.44
N MET A 171 17.44 -3.70 -2.57
CA MET A 171 17.56 -2.32 -2.09
C MET A 171 16.51 -1.38 -2.72
N GLU A 172 16.24 -1.54 -4.01
CA GLU A 172 15.21 -0.76 -4.71
C GLU A 172 13.82 -0.96 -4.08
N LEU A 173 13.49 -2.20 -3.73
CA LEU A 173 12.22 -2.52 -3.07
C LEU A 173 12.18 -1.94 -1.65
N ALA A 174 13.27 -2.06 -0.89
CA ALA A 174 13.35 -1.48 0.45
C ALA A 174 13.18 0.04 0.42
N ILE A 175 13.81 0.74 -0.52
CA ILE A 175 13.65 2.19 -0.70
C ILE A 175 12.19 2.53 -1.00
N LYS A 176 11.54 1.79 -1.92
CA LYS A 176 10.12 1.98 -2.24
C LYS A 176 9.23 1.77 -1.03
N LEU A 177 9.49 0.72 -0.24
CA LEU A 177 8.74 0.43 0.99
C LEU A 177 8.90 1.55 2.01
N ILE A 178 10.14 1.97 2.31
CA ILE A 178 10.40 3.07 3.25
C ILE A 178 9.69 4.36 2.78
N ALA A 179 9.78 4.68 1.49
CA ALA A 179 9.17 5.88 0.94
C ALA A 179 7.63 5.88 1.01
N LEU A 180 7.00 4.72 0.83
CA LEU A 180 5.55 4.56 0.99
C LEU A 180 5.14 4.56 2.45
N ASP A 181 5.91 3.87 3.30
CA ASP A 181 5.61 3.68 4.70
C ASP A 181 5.73 4.99 5.49
N LYS A 182 6.74 5.81 5.17
CA LYS A 182 6.89 7.18 5.69
C LYS A 182 5.69 8.09 5.40
N LYS A 183 4.89 7.80 4.36
CA LYS A 183 3.69 8.58 4.03
C LYS A 183 2.45 8.12 4.81
N ARG A 184 2.52 7.01 5.56
CA ARG A 184 1.40 6.50 6.37
C ARG A 184 1.31 7.29 7.68
N ARG A 185 0.09 7.47 8.18
CA ARG A 185 -0.13 8.01 9.53
C ARG A 185 0.54 7.14 10.61
N ASN A 186 0.51 5.83 10.40
CA ASN A 186 1.18 4.83 11.23
C ASN A 186 2.10 4.00 10.33
N PRO A 187 3.42 4.27 10.32
CA PRO A 187 4.42 3.46 9.64
C PRO A 187 4.38 2.02 10.14
N MET A 188 4.30 1.06 9.21
CA MET A 188 4.30 -0.37 9.49
C MET A 188 5.72 -0.92 9.65
N PHE A 189 6.71 -0.21 9.13
CA PHE A 189 8.10 -0.62 9.14
C PHE A 189 8.96 0.43 9.81
N TYR A 190 9.90 -0.05 10.63
CA TYR A 190 10.93 0.75 11.23
C TYR A 190 12.28 0.36 10.62
N PRO A 191 12.79 1.14 9.66
CA PRO A 191 14.03 0.84 8.99
C PRO A 191 15.23 1.12 9.90
N ILE A 192 16.05 0.10 10.14
CA ILE A 192 17.27 0.19 10.94
C ILE A 192 18.45 -0.33 10.15
N LEU A 193 19.55 0.42 10.17
CA LEU A 193 20.84 -0.06 9.69
C LEU A 193 21.56 -0.80 10.83
N LEU A 194 21.86 -2.07 10.60
CA LEU A 194 22.49 -2.97 11.56
C LEU A 194 23.83 -3.49 11.07
N LYS A 195 24.76 -3.67 12.00
CA LYS A 195 25.95 -4.49 11.81
C LYS A 195 25.95 -5.67 12.76
N THR A 196 26.20 -6.86 12.22
CA THR A 196 26.34 -8.09 12.99
C THR A 196 27.15 -9.12 12.20
N LYS A 197 27.90 -9.96 12.92
CA LYS A 197 28.58 -11.15 12.38
C LYS A 197 27.70 -12.39 12.43
N GLU A 198 26.55 -12.31 13.09
CA GLU A 198 25.59 -13.41 13.23
C GLU A 198 24.72 -13.50 11.95
N ASP A 199 24.23 -14.71 11.63
CA ASP A 199 23.32 -14.87 10.48
C ASP A 199 22.00 -14.18 10.74
N ILE A 200 21.73 -13.11 9.98
CA ILE A 200 20.54 -12.31 10.16
C ILE A 200 19.25 -13.08 9.91
N ASN A 201 19.27 -14.08 9.01
CA ASN A 201 18.09 -14.88 8.67
C ASN A 201 17.52 -15.62 9.89
N GLU A 202 18.39 -16.06 10.80
CA GLU A 202 18.00 -16.84 11.98
C GLU A 202 17.52 -15.95 13.13
N LYS A 203 17.81 -14.64 13.07
CA LYS A 203 17.63 -13.71 14.18
C LYS A 203 16.45 -12.76 14.00
N ILE A 204 16.10 -12.43 12.77
CA ILE A 204 14.96 -11.56 12.48
C ILE A 204 13.65 -12.35 12.42
N ARG A 205 12.50 -11.70 12.64
CA ARG A 205 11.20 -12.38 12.52
C ARG A 205 10.91 -12.64 11.05
N LYS A 206 10.05 -13.63 10.78
CA LYS A 206 9.52 -13.88 9.44
C LYS A 206 8.86 -12.65 8.80
N SER A 207 8.32 -11.73 9.60
CA SER A 207 7.70 -10.51 9.10
C SER A 207 8.64 -9.31 8.98
N ASP A 208 9.90 -9.45 9.38
CA ASP A 208 10.94 -8.45 9.17
C ASP A 208 11.63 -8.74 7.83
N PHE A 209 11.94 -7.68 7.07
CA PHE A 209 12.71 -7.81 5.84
C PHE A 209 14.10 -7.27 6.03
N TYR A 210 15.06 -7.71 5.22
CA TYR A 210 16.38 -7.10 5.19
C TYR A 210 16.93 -6.95 3.79
N VAL A 211 17.85 -6.01 3.63
CA VAL A 211 18.73 -5.89 2.47
C VAL A 211 20.13 -6.13 2.98
N ARG A 212 20.86 -7.09 2.39
CA ARG A 212 22.29 -7.23 2.63
C ARG A 212 23.02 -6.12 1.88
N LEU A 213 23.70 -5.26 2.63
CA LEU A 213 24.48 -4.14 2.09
C LEU A 213 25.95 -4.52 1.93
N SER A 214 26.47 -5.35 2.85
CA SER A 214 27.81 -5.93 2.82
C SER A 214 27.85 -7.22 3.65
N GLN A 215 29.02 -7.83 3.82
CA GLN A 215 29.19 -9.10 4.53
C GLN A 215 28.56 -9.12 5.94
N ASN A 216 28.62 -8.01 6.66
CA ASN A 216 28.13 -7.88 8.04
C ASN A 216 27.21 -6.67 8.23
N SER A 217 26.71 -6.06 7.15
CA SER A 217 25.86 -4.86 7.23
C SER A 217 24.55 -5.09 6.52
N TYR A 218 23.46 -4.73 7.20
CA TYR A 218 22.10 -5.01 6.76
C TYR A 218 21.20 -3.80 7.02
N LEU A 219 20.37 -3.45 6.04
CA LEU A 219 19.21 -2.59 6.27
C LEU A 219 18.06 -3.51 6.62
N VAL A 220 17.48 -3.41 7.81
CA VAL A 220 16.34 -4.23 8.22
C VAL A 220 15.10 -3.37 8.35
N LEU A 221 14.00 -3.79 7.73
CA LEU A 221 12.69 -3.19 7.86
C LEU A 221 11.91 -3.98 8.92
N PHE A 222 11.91 -3.49 10.15
CA PHE A 222 11.23 -4.16 11.26
C PHE A 222 9.74 -3.85 11.24
N GLU A 223 8.90 -4.88 11.26
CA GLU A 223 7.45 -4.66 11.40
C GLU A 223 7.15 -4.13 12.80
N THR A 224 6.54 -2.94 12.89
CA THR A 224 6.34 -2.24 14.17
C THR A 224 5.21 -2.84 15.00
N GLY A 225 4.12 -3.30 14.37
CA GLY A 225 2.93 -3.77 15.08
C GLY A 225 2.44 -2.74 16.12
N ASP A 226 2.12 -3.18 17.33
CA ASP A 226 1.80 -2.31 18.49
C ASP A 226 3.04 -1.94 19.34
N SER A 227 4.24 -2.38 18.93
CA SER A 227 5.46 -2.19 19.71
C SER A 227 6.02 -0.79 19.50
N ASN A 228 6.42 -0.12 20.59
CA ASN A 228 7.20 1.10 20.48
C ASN A 228 8.65 0.80 20.04
N ILE A 229 9.34 1.83 19.56
CA ILE A 229 10.73 1.73 19.05
C ILE A 229 11.68 1.13 20.09
N GLU A 230 11.51 1.50 21.37
CA GLU A 230 12.37 1.04 22.45
C GLU A 230 12.22 -0.46 22.72
N ALA A 231 11.00 -0.98 22.62
CA ALA A 231 10.72 -2.41 22.72
C ALA A 231 11.36 -3.19 21.56
N LEU A 232 11.31 -2.66 20.33
CA LEU A 232 11.99 -3.26 19.19
C LEU A 232 13.51 -3.31 19.39
N LYS A 233 14.11 -2.22 19.88
CA LYS A 233 15.55 -2.17 20.18
C LYS A 233 15.95 -3.19 21.25
N ASN A 234 15.14 -3.34 22.29
CA ASN A 234 15.41 -4.32 23.34
C ASN A 234 15.28 -5.76 22.84
N ILE A 235 14.29 -6.04 21.98
CA ILE A 235 14.17 -7.34 21.30
C ILE A 235 15.42 -7.61 20.45
N LEU A 236 15.94 -6.61 19.75
CA LEU A 236 17.15 -6.77 18.93
C LEU A 236 18.39 -7.05 19.77
N LYS A 237 18.61 -6.27 20.84
CA LYS A 237 19.71 -6.50 21.78
C LYS A 237 19.61 -7.87 22.46
N PHE A 238 18.40 -8.39 22.65
CA PHE A 238 18.21 -9.73 23.21
C PHE A 238 18.52 -10.84 22.21
N ARG A 239 18.17 -10.65 20.93
CA ARG A 239 18.33 -11.68 19.90
C ARG A 239 19.74 -11.79 19.35
N PHE A 240 20.46 -10.67 19.34
CA PHE A 240 21.82 -10.58 18.84
C PHE A 240 22.77 -10.33 20.00
N ASN A 241 23.78 -11.17 20.14
CA ASN A 241 24.78 -11.03 21.20
C ASN A 241 25.73 -9.86 20.92
N ASN A 242 25.99 -9.56 19.64
CA ASN A 242 26.88 -8.49 19.21
C ASN A 242 26.25 -7.68 18.06
N ILE A 243 25.26 -6.85 18.38
CA ILE A 243 24.59 -5.96 17.44
C ILE A 243 25.01 -4.51 17.62
N GLU A 244 25.41 -3.88 16.53
CA GLU A 244 25.62 -2.44 16.46
C GLU A 244 24.49 -1.83 15.63
N ILE A 245 23.67 -0.99 16.28
CA ILE A 245 22.66 -0.16 15.60
C ILE A 245 23.38 1.07 15.07
N VAL A 246 23.60 1.12 13.75
CA VAL A 246 24.41 2.16 13.12
C VAL A 246 23.59 3.43 12.90
N LYS A 247 22.33 3.29 12.46
CA LYS A 247 21.47 4.43 12.12
C LYS A 247 19.99 4.08 12.03
N GLU A 248 19.14 5.01 12.46
CA GLU A 248 17.69 5.03 12.23
C GLU A 248 17.40 5.89 10.98
N ILE A 249 16.54 5.41 10.07
CA ILE A 249 16.33 6.03 8.73
C ILE A 249 14.98 6.73 8.60
#